data_AF-A0A6B2L2P0-F1
#
_entry.id   AF-A0A6B2L2P0-F1
#
_cell.length_a   1.000
_cell.length_b   1.000
_cell.length_c   1.000
_cell.angle_alpha   90.00
_cell.angle_beta   90.00
_cell.angle_gamma   90.00
#
_symmetry.space_group_name_H-M   'P 1'
#
loop_
_entity.id
_entity.type
_entity.pdbx_description
1 polymer ?
#
loop_
_entity_poly.entity_id
_entity_poly.type
_entity_poly.pdbx_seq_one_letter_code
_entity_poly.pdbx_strand_id
1 'polypeptide(L)'
;MIDNSVDAEATEIQIKATPDKKKLLISDNGTGMDQVAFNKMLSLGYCDKNDQKVGKYGNGFKSGSMRIGSDAVVFTKCKTSYSCGFLSQTFLLAIGATEVLVPMCTWDLEGNIVGDERQADKSLNIITTYSPFESEEDIVAEFEKIKQTGTNIYIYNLSTLHDENSELQFFKDDIKLRERRDDHSLSPSERDPPIKYSLKAYCAVLYLVPRTQIYIQEHKVHQKIITRTLYKTKTSAIKLAGCAECYVTYGFHTNPKMRNINYGVFMYHRNRLIEPLVKVGSMTAPNSVGVGVIGCCEVPYLVPTHNKQGFMQNNLYLRVKRNLAAAFNAYWRMCIPSGGIGAFWKTVRKGMIDDPFLQCHNCFKWRPVAKGPDGIINLKEASSMWCCKDNTIPGQDNCAAVEVGDLVHTDRKIQRRESKGRKRKKPEEPEISTDEEEGVRTEGGKELIGRKVKSFLSMNGNTLWVFAVISDIN
;
A
#
# COMPACT_ATOMS: atom_id res chain seq x y z
N MET A 1 -4.38 4.30 2.21
CA MET A 1 -5.71 4.04 1.62
C MET A 1 -5.73 2.70 0.88
N ILE A 2 -4.92 2.48 -0.16
CA ILE A 2 -4.85 1.17 -0.85
C ILE A 2 -4.61 0.01 0.14
N ASP A 3 -3.65 0.17 1.07
CA ASP A 3 -3.41 -0.82 2.14
C ASP A 3 -4.67 -1.10 2.98
N ASN A 4 -5.50 -0.08 3.26
CA ASN A 4 -6.71 -0.25 4.06
C ASN A 4 -7.78 -1.04 3.30
N SER A 5 -7.94 -0.78 2.01
CA SER A 5 -8.86 -1.52 1.15
C SER A 5 -8.44 -2.99 1.01
N VAL A 6 -7.15 -3.27 0.85
CA VAL A 6 -6.63 -4.65 0.85
C VAL A 6 -6.84 -5.33 2.20
N ASP A 7 -6.59 -4.64 3.31
CA ASP A 7 -6.86 -5.13 4.67
C ASP A 7 -8.37 -5.37 4.93
N ALA A 8 -9.25 -4.72 4.15
CA ALA A 8 -10.70 -4.88 4.16
C ALA A 8 -11.19 -5.90 3.12
N GLU A 9 -10.29 -6.74 2.61
CA GLU A 9 -10.59 -7.84 1.68
C GLU A 9 -11.19 -7.38 0.34
N ALA A 10 -10.93 -6.13 -0.06
CA ALA A 10 -11.36 -5.62 -1.36
C ALA A 10 -10.72 -6.41 -2.50
N THR A 11 -11.52 -6.82 -3.47
CA THR A 11 -11.05 -7.44 -4.71
C THR A 11 -10.74 -6.40 -5.77
N GLU A 12 -11.37 -5.22 -5.68
CA GLU A 12 -11.22 -4.11 -6.62
C GLU A 12 -11.06 -2.79 -5.87
N ILE A 13 -10.13 -1.96 -6.35
CA ILE A 13 -9.90 -0.60 -5.88
C ILE A 13 -9.88 0.32 -7.10
N GLN A 14 -10.68 1.37 -7.06
CA GLN A 14 -10.75 2.41 -8.07
C GLN A 14 -10.15 3.70 -7.51
N ILE A 15 -9.22 4.31 -8.25
CA ILE A 15 -8.64 5.61 -7.95
C ILE A 15 -8.84 6.51 -9.16
N LYS A 16 -9.64 7.56 -9.04
CA LYS A 16 -9.87 8.49 -10.16
C LYS A 16 -10.11 9.90 -9.68
N ALA A 17 -9.78 10.86 -10.53
CA ALA A 17 -10.25 12.22 -10.33
C ALA A 17 -11.71 12.33 -10.77
N THR A 18 -12.46 13.26 -10.17
CA THR A 18 -13.75 13.68 -10.71
C THR A 18 -13.57 14.36 -12.08
N PRO A 19 -14.63 14.46 -12.92
CA PRO A 19 -14.51 15.06 -14.25
C PRO A 19 -13.95 16.49 -14.25
N ASP A 20 -14.27 17.29 -13.22
CA ASP A 20 -13.74 18.63 -13.00
C ASP A 20 -12.29 18.66 -12.46
N LYS A 21 -11.73 17.48 -12.14
CA LYS A 21 -10.40 17.26 -11.57
C LYS A 21 -10.14 17.96 -10.23
N LYS A 22 -11.21 18.33 -9.51
CA LYS A 22 -11.11 19.01 -8.21
C LYS A 22 -11.07 18.04 -7.02
N LYS A 23 -11.54 16.80 -7.22
CA LYS A 23 -11.65 15.78 -6.16
C LYS A 23 -10.95 14.50 -6.62
N LEU A 24 -10.30 13.82 -5.69
CA LEU A 24 -9.75 12.48 -5.84
C LEU A 24 -10.67 11.48 -5.13
N LEU A 25 -11.24 10.55 -5.89
CA LEU A 25 -12.02 9.43 -5.40
C LEU A 25 -11.13 8.19 -5.24
N ILE A 26 -11.15 7.60 -4.06
CA ILE A 26 -10.67 6.24 -3.79
C ILE A 26 -11.89 5.40 -3.38
N SER A 27 -12.25 4.42 -4.19
CA SER A 27 -13.39 3.54 -3.95
C SER A 27 -12.91 2.09 -3.88
N ASP A 28 -13.45 1.31 -2.95
CA ASP A 28 -13.23 -0.13 -2.88
C ASP A 28 -14.51 -0.90 -2.60
N ASN A 29 -14.51 -2.18 -2.98
CA ASN A 29 -15.59 -3.12 -2.75
C ASN A 29 -15.32 -4.06 -1.57
N GLY A 30 -14.54 -3.62 -0.58
CA GLY A 30 -14.23 -4.38 0.62
C GLY A 30 -15.43 -4.54 1.55
N THR A 31 -15.17 -4.97 2.79
CA THR A 31 -16.22 -5.28 3.78
C THR A 31 -17.02 -4.08 4.27
N GLY A 32 -16.53 -2.85 4.05
CA GLY A 32 -17.03 -1.64 4.69
C GLY A 32 -16.80 -1.63 6.20
N MET A 33 -17.40 -0.66 6.89
CA MET A 33 -17.29 -0.47 8.34
C MET A 33 -18.69 -0.29 8.96
N ASP A 34 -18.88 -0.87 10.15
CA ASP A 34 -19.99 -0.53 11.03
C ASP A 34 -19.71 0.78 11.79
N GLN A 35 -20.68 1.28 12.56
CA GLN A 35 -20.55 2.53 13.32
C GLN A 35 -19.31 2.54 14.23
N VAL A 36 -19.05 1.44 14.92
CA VAL A 36 -17.96 1.35 15.90
C VAL A 36 -16.60 1.38 15.18
N ALA A 37 -16.44 0.57 14.14
CA ALA A 37 -15.23 0.55 13.32
C ALA A 37 -15.00 1.89 12.61
N PHE A 38 -16.06 2.53 12.15
CA PHE A 38 -16.00 3.84 11.49
C PHE A 38 -15.57 4.94 12.46
N ASN A 39 -16.16 4.99 13.65
CA ASN A 39 -15.76 5.91 14.72
C ASN A 39 -14.28 5.71 15.10
N LYS A 40 -13.81 4.46 15.23
CA LYS A 40 -12.39 4.17 15.46
C LYS A 40 -11.50 4.59 14.29
N MET A 41 -11.96 4.41 13.06
CA MET A 41 -11.23 4.79 11.84
C MET A 41 -11.02 6.30 11.76
N LEU A 42 -11.94 7.12 12.28
CA LEU A 42 -11.83 8.57 12.31
C LEU A 42 -11.15 9.10 13.58
N SER A 43 -11.24 8.38 14.70
CA SER A 43 -10.54 8.72 15.95
C SER A 43 -9.03 8.51 15.88
N LEU A 44 -8.22 9.38 16.47
CA LEU A 44 -6.75 9.23 16.52
C LEU A 44 -6.33 8.03 17.40
N GLY A 45 -5.30 7.29 16.96
CA GLY A 45 -4.63 6.27 17.79
C GLY A 45 -5.26 4.88 17.89
N TYR A 46 -6.44 4.63 17.30
CA TYR A 46 -7.10 3.32 17.37
C TYR A 46 -6.74 2.39 16.20
N CYS A 47 -6.32 1.16 16.50
CA CYS A 47 -6.08 0.11 15.52
C CYS A 47 -6.33 -1.29 16.11
N ASP A 48 -7.45 -1.93 15.74
CA ASP A 48 -7.77 -3.32 16.15
C ASP A 48 -7.24 -4.37 15.16
N LYS A 49 -6.30 -4.00 14.28
CA LYS A 49 -5.83 -4.87 13.20
C LYS A 49 -4.80 -5.87 13.73
N ASN A 50 -5.09 -7.16 13.53
CA ASN A 50 -4.15 -8.25 13.83
C ASN A 50 -2.77 -8.02 13.19
N ASP A 51 -1.78 -8.68 13.79
CA ASP A 51 -0.38 -8.57 13.43
C ASP A 51 -0.04 -8.94 11.97
N GLN A 52 -0.97 -9.48 11.18
CA GLN A 52 -0.76 -9.82 9.77
C GLN A 52 -1.15 -8.69 8.80
N LYS A 53 -1.94 -7.70 9.25
CA LYS A 53 -2.41 -6.59 8.41
C LYS A 53 -1.36 -5.49 8.27
N VAL A 54 -1.42 -4.75 7.16
CA VAL A 54 -0.42 -3.72 6.82
C VAL A 54 -0.62 -2.45 7.66
N GLY A 55 -1.85 -2.12 8.04
CA GLY A 55 -2.15 -1.01 8.95
C GLY A 55 -1.95 -1.39 10.43
N LYS A 56 -0.94 -0.81 11.10
CA LYS A 56 -0.69 -1.02 12.54
C LYS A 56 -0.87 0.20 13.42
N TYR A 57 -0.74 1.40 12.86
CA TYR A 57 -0.58 2.62 13.65
C TYR A 57 -1.86 3.45 13.82
N GLY A 58 -3.00 3.01 13.28
CA GLY A 58 -4.27 3.77 13.37
C GLY A 58 -4.30 5.13 12.64
N ASN A 59 -3.17 5.59 12.10
CA ASN A 59 -3.00 6.95 11.56
C ASN A 59 -2.99 7.03 10.03
N GLY A 60 -2.83 5.90 9.34
CA GLY A 60 -2.53 5.90 7.89
C GLY A 60 -3.62 6.47 6.98
N PHE A 61 -4.90 6.46 7.41
CA PHE A 61 -5.94 7.20 6.69
C PHE A 61 -5.76 8.71 6.90
N LYS A 62 -5.80 9.18 8.15
CA LYS A 62 -5.73 10.62 8.49
C LYS A 62 -4.49 11.30 7.92
N SER A 63 -3.31 10.70 8.14
CA SER A 63 -2.05 11.27 7.64
C SER A 63 -1.98 11.24 6.11
N GLY A 64 -2.61 10.26 5.47
CA GLY A 64 -2.62 10.10 4.03
C GLY A 64 -3.61 11.05 3.34
N SER A 65 -4.83 11.15 3.85
CA SER A 65 -5.85 12.06 3.31
C SER A 65 -5.43 13.51 3.47
N MET A 66 -5.00 13.90 4.68
CA MET A 66 -4.58 15.27 4.99
C MET A 66 -3.26 15.68 4.32
N ARG A 67 -2.47 14.72 3.80
CA ARG A 67 -1.33 15.04 2.93
C ARG A 67 -1.75 15.34 1.50
N ILE A 68 -2.85 14.75 1.02
CA ILE A 68 -3.28 14.87 -0.38
C ILE A 68 -4.18 16.09 -0.58
N GLY A 69 -5.00 16.43 0.41
CA GLY A 69 -5.87 17.61 0.40
C GLY A 69 -6.30 17.99 1.81
N SER A 70 -6.85 19.18 1.98
CA SER A 70 -7.24 19.70 3.29
C SER A 70 -8.53 19.08 3.81
N ASP A 71 -9.34 18.47 2.95
CA ASP A 71 -10.68 18.01 3.29
C ASP A 71 -11.00 16.64 2.66
N ALA A 72 -11.70 15.81 3.42
CA ALA A 72 -12.10 14.47 2.98
C ALA A 72 -13.48 14.04 3.53
N VAL A 73 -14.32 13.49 2.65
CA VAL A 73 -15.58 12.83 3.00
C VAL A 73 -15.43 11.33 2.79
N VAL A 74 -15.91 10.54 3.75
CA VAL A 74 -15.89 9.08 3.69
C VAL A 74 -17.31 8.54 3.75
N PHE A 75 -17.68 7.77 2.74
CA PHE A 75 -18.89 6.97 2.72
C PHE A 75 -18.49 5.51 2.86
N THR A 76 -19.07 4.79 3.80
CA THR A 76 -18.83 3.36 3.98
C THR A 76 -20.16 2.63 4.15
N LYS A 77 -20.26 1.44 3.56
CA LYS A 77 -21.44 0.57 3.65
C LYS A 77 -20.97 -0.83 3.99
N CYS A 78 -21.50 -1.38 5.06
CA CYS A 78 -21.29 -2.77 5.46
C CYS A 78 -22.62 -3.54 5.44
N LYS A 79 -22.61 -4.77 5.96
CA LYS A 79 -23.81 -5.64 5.94
C LYS A 79 -24.91 -5.22 6.89
N THR A 80 -24.65 -4.29 7.80
CA THR A 80 -25.56 -3.91 8.90
C THR A 80 -25.88 -2.43 8.93
N SER A 81 -25.04 -1.59 8.32
CA SER A 81 -25.19 -0.13 8.37
C SER A 81 -24.41 0.54 7.26
N TYR A 82 -24.74 1.78 6.98
CA TYR A 82 -23.91 2.69 6.19
C TYR A 82 -23.64 3.97 6.96
N SER A 83 -22.49 4.60 6.73
CA SER A 83 -22.04 5.76 7.48
C SER A 83 -21.32 6.77 6.60
N CYS A 84 -21.58 8.04 6.87
CA CYS A 84 -20.91 9.18 6.27
C CYS A 84 -20.10 9.88 7.37
N GLY A 85 -18.89 10.29 7.07
CA GLY A 85 -18.03 10.98 8.01
C GLY A 85 -17.13 11.98 7.31
N PHE A 86 -16.84 13.06 8.01
CA PHE A 86 -16.24 14.24 7.39
C PHE A 86 -15.04 14.76 8.17
N LEU A 87 -13.88 14.76 7.52
CA LEU A 87 -12.63 15.27 8.06
C LEU A 87 -12.22 16.50 7.27
N SER A 88 -12.45 17.69 7.82
CA SER A 88 -12.27 18.95 7.10
C SER A 88 -11.52 20.00 7.91
N GLN A 89 -10.38 20.43 7.41
CA GLN A 89 -9.67 21.58 7.96
C GLN A 89 -10.43 22.88 7.67
N THR A 90 -11.10 22.96 6.52
CA THR A 90 -11.90 24.13 6.13
C THR A 90 -13.02 24.39 7.15
N PHE A 91 -13.78 23.36 7.50
CA PHE A 91 -14.82 23.44 8.53
C PHE A 91 -14.24 23.85 9.90
N LEU A 92 -13.18 23.17 10.36
CA LEU A 92 -12.59 23.43 11.67
C LEU A 92 -12.05 24.87 11.79
N LEU A 93 -11.45 25.40 10.72
CA LEU A 93 -10.99 26.78 10.65
C LEU A 93 -12.16 27.76 10.65
N ALA A 94 -13.23 27.48 9.90
CA ALA A 94 -14.40 28.35 9.82
C ALA A 94 -15.09 28.55 11.17
N ILE A 95 -15.10 27.53 12.03
CA ILE A 95 -15.69 27.60 13.38
C ILE A 95 -14.67 27.99 14.46
N GLY A 96 -13.40 28.21 14.11
CA GLY A 96 -12.33 28.50 15.07
C GLY A 96 -12.09 27.37 16.09
N ALA A 97 -12.27 26.12 15.68
CA ALA A 97 -12.15 24.98 16.58
C ALA A 97 -10.71 24.78 17.06
N THR A 98 -10.54 24.59 18.36
CA THR A 98 -9.27 24.20 18.99
C THR A 98 -9.09 22.69 19.08
N GLU A 99 -10.17 21.93 18.89
CA GLU A 99 -10.21 20.47 18.93
C GLU A 99 -10.67 19.90 17.58
N VAL A 100 -10.26 18.66 17.28
CA VAL A 100 -10.68 17.99 16.05
C VAL A 100 -12.10 17.47 16.21
N LEU A 101 -13.06 18.16 15.58
CA LEU A 101 -14.45 17.72 15.46
C LEU A 101 -14.66 16.97 14.14
N VAL A 102 -15.30 15.81 14.21
CA VAL A 102 -15.57 14.96 13.05
C VAL A 102 -17.08 14.71 12.96
N PRO A 103 -17.80 15.44 12.09
CA PRO A 103 -19.20 15.17 11.80
C PRO A 103 -19.36 13.76 11.22
N MET A 104 -20.30 13.00 11.78
CA MET A 104 -20.56 11.62 11.37
C MET A 104 -22.04 11.29 11.51
N CYS A 105 -22.55 10.55 10.54
CA CYS A 105 -23.92 10.03 10.55
C CYS A 105 -23.90 8.56 10.16
N THR A 106 -24.71 7.76 10.84
CA THR A 106 -24.87 6.33 10.57
C THR A 106 -26.34 6.00 10.45
N TRP A 107 -26.66 5.16 9.48
CA TRP A 107 -27.99 4.61 9.27
C TRP A 107 -27.94 3.08 9.28
N ASP A 108 -29.03 2.46 9.70
CA ASP A 108 -29.29 1.04 9.47
C ASP A 108 -29.63 0.79 7.99
N LEU A 109 -29.93 -0.45 7.61
CA LEU A 109 -30.21 -0.77 6.21
C LEU A 109 -31.62 -0.33 5.76
N GLU A 110 -32.50 -0.06 6.73
CA GLU A 110 -33.85 0.45 6.55
C GLU A 110 -33.87 1.98 6.37
N GLY A 111 -32.76 2.65 6.64
CA GLY A 111 -32.59 4.10 6.47
C GLY A 111 -32.86 4.92 7.73
N ASN A 112 -32.98 4.28 8.90
CA ASN A 112 -33.14 4.97 10.16
C ASN A 112 -31.78 5.36 10.75
N ILE A 113 -31.72 6.54 11.36
CA ILE A 113 -30.51 7.02 12.04
C ILE A 113 -30.19 6.13 13.24
N VAL A 114 -28.92 5.73 13.35
CA VAL A 114 -28.39 4.94 14.47
C VAL A 114 -27.72 5.88 15.47
N GLY A 115 -28.36 6.11 16.62
CA GLY A 115 -27.83 6.93 17.72
C GLY A 115 -28.69 8.15 18.03
N ASP A 116 -28.07 9.25 18.45
CA ASP A 116 -28.76 10.51 18.74
C ASP A 116 -29.08 11.28 17.45
N GLU A 117 -30.37 11.33 17.11
CA GLU A 117 -30.92 12.03 15.95
C GLU A 117 -30.52 13.51 15.93
N ARG A 118 -30.51 14.21 17.07
CA ARG A 118 -30.13 15.63 17.12
C ARG A 118 -28.66 15.84 16.79
N GLN A 119 -27.80 14.88 17.14
CA GLN A 119 -26.38 14.93 16.80
C GLN A 119 -26.16 14.58 15.33
N ALA A 120 -26.93 13.63 14.80
CA ALA A 120 -26.93 13.29 13.39
C ALA A 120 -27.39 14.47 12.52
N ASP A 121 -28.46 15.17 12.88
CA ASP A 121 -28.96 16.36 12.17
C ASP A 121 -27.91 17.47 12.10
N LYS A 122 -27.25 17.76 13.23
CA LYS A 122 -26.14 18.72 13.28
C LYS A 122 -24.99 18.29 12.38
N SER A 123 -24.65 17.00 12.40
CA SER A 123 -23.56 16.46 11.60
C SER A 123 -23.88 16.51 10.11
N LEU A 124 -25.11 16.15 9.71
CA LEU A 124 -25.61 16.29 8.35
C LEU A 124 -25.54 17.74 7.88
N ASN A 125 -26.04 18.69 8.66
CA ASN A 125 -26.00 20.09 8.30
C ASN A 125 -24.57 20.60 8.08
N ILE A 126 -23.60 20.15 8.90
CA ILE A 126 -22.18 20.51 8.69
C ILE A 126 -21.66 19.88 7.39
N ILE A 127 -21.97 18.61 7.13
CA ILE A 127 -21.54 17.91 5.91
C ILE A 127 -22.11 18.62 4.68
N THR A 128 -23.40 18.95 4.67
CA THR A 128 -24.05 19.59 3.52
C THR A 128 -23.62 21.05 3.32
N THR A 129 -23.20 21.73 4.38
CA THR A 129 -22.71 23.12 4.29
C THR A 129 -21.27 23.22 3.78
N TYR A 130 -20.37 22.34 4.25
CA TYR A 130 -18.93 22.49 4.06
C TYR A 130 -18.31 21.43 3.12
N SER A 131 -19.07 20.40 2.77
CA SER A 131 -18.62 19.37 1.83
C SER A 131 -19.17 19.60 0.42
N PRO A 132 -18.63 18.90 -0.59
CA PRO A 132 -19.11 19.01 -1.96
C PRO A 132 -20.41 18.23 -2.25
N PHE A 133 -21.11 17.78 -1.21
CA PHE A 133 -22.39 17.08 -1.25
C PHE A 133 -23.38 17.96 -0.52
N GLU A 134 -24.18 18.72 -1.26
CA GLU A 134 -24.89 19.91 -0.75
C GLU A 134 -26.26 19.57 -0.17
N SER A 135 -26.71 18.32 -0.34
CA SER A 135 -27.98 17.83 0.20
C SER A 135 -27.91 16.39 0.71
N GLU A 136 -28.96 15.96 1.40
CA GLU A 136 -29.08 14.56 1.83
C GLU A 136 -29.26 13.63 0.63
N GLU A 137 -29.93 14.08 -0.43
CA GLU A 137 -30.07 13.33 -1.68
C GLU A 137 -28.70 13.06 -2.34
N ASP A 138 -27.78 14.02 -2.30
CA ASP A 138 -26.40 13.82 -2.77
C ASP A 138 -25.68 12.72 -1.98
N ILE A 139 -25.85 12.73 -0.65
CA ILE A 139 -25.27 11.73 0.26
C ILE A 139 -25.84 10.33 -0.03
N VAL A 140 -27.16 10.23 -0.18
CA VAL A 140 -27.85 8.97 -0.51
C VAL A 140 -27.38 8.45 -1.87
N ALA A 141 -27.28 9.32 -2.88
CA ALA A 141 -26.80 8.96 -4.21
C ALA A 141 -25.34 8.43 -4.19
N GLU A 142 -24.50 8.85 -3.23
CA GLU A 142 -23.18 8.27 -3.04
C GLU A 142 -23.22 6.86 -2.46
N PHE A 143 -24.14 6.56 -1.54
CA PHE A 143 -24.31 5.21 -1.01
C PHE A 143 -24.86 4.23 -2.04
N GLU A 144 -25.70 4.69 -2.98
CA GLU A 144 -26.19 3.88 -4.10
C GLU A 144 -25.08 3.40 -5.03
N LYS A 145 -23.97 4.16 -5.14
CA LYS A 145 -22.78 3.74 -5.90
C LYS A 145 -22.05 2.58 -5.23
N ILE A 146 -22.26 2.34 -3.93
CA ILE A 146 -21.71 1.21 -3.19
C ILE A 146 -22.71 0.04 -3.24
N LYS A 147 -22.42 -0.94 -4.12
CA LYS A 147 -23.32 -2.07 -4.42
C LYS A 147 -23.81 -2.81 -3.18
N GLN A 148 -22.94 -3.60 -2.54
CA GLN A 148 -23.26 -4.38 -1.34
C GLN A 148 -22.50 -3.84 -0.14
N THR A 149 -21.18 -3.92 -0.19
CA THR A 149 -20.28 -3.37 0.82
C THR A 149 -19.13 -2.65 0.14
N GLY A 150 -18.52 -1.71 0.85
CA GLY A 150 -17.39 -0.97 0.33
C GLY A 150 -17.19 0.36 1.04
N THR A 151 -16.22 1.11 0.54
CA THR A 151 -15.89 2.45 1.03
C THR A 151 -15.55 3.37 -0.13
N ASN A 152 -16.16 4.55 -0.18
CA ASN A 152 -15.81 5.64 -1.08
C ASN A 152 -15.20 6.78 -0.24
N ILE A 153 -14.00 7.20 -0.62
CA ILE A 153 -13.28 8.32 0.01
C ILE A 153 -13.10 9.40 -1.05
N TYR A 154 -13.66 10.57 -0.79
CA TYR A 154 -13.42 11.77 -1.58
C TYR A 154 -12.44 12.66 -0.85
N ILE A 155 -11.32 13.00 -1.50
CA ILE A 155 -10.38 14.01 -1.01
C ILE A 155 -10.45 15.19 -1.97
N TYR A 156 -10.58 16.41 -1.45
CA TYR A 156 -10.69 17.62 -2.24
C TYR A 156 -9.93 18.75 -1.55
N ASN A 157 -9.90 19.94 -2.18
CA ASN A 157 -8.96 21.00 -1.85
C ASN A 157 -7.53 20.43 -1.84
N LEU A 158 -7.17 19.86 -2.99
CA LEU A 158 -5.94 19.10 -3.20
C LEU A 158 -4.72 20.00 -3.03
N SER A 159 -3.64 19.43 -2.51
CA SER A 159 -2.40 20.15 -2.26
C SER A 159 -1.80 20.75 -3.53
N THR A 160 -1.35 21.99 -3.41
CA THR A 160 -0.64 22.74 -4.45
C THR A 160 0.83 22.88 -4.12
N LEU A 161 1.65 23.07 -5.14
CA LEU A 161 3.04 23.46 -5.04
C LEU A 161 3.15 24.96 -4.68
N HIS A 162 4.39 25.43 -4.51
CA HIS A 162 4.68 26.85 -4.21
C HIS A 162 4.22 27.84 -5.28
N ASP A 163 4.05 27.38 -6.52
CA ASP A 163 3.55 28.15 -7.65
C ASP A 163 2.02 28.04 -7.83
N GLU A 164 1.31 27.62 -6.77
CA GLU A 164 -0.14 27.40 -6.70
C GLU A 164 -0.70 26.35 -7.65
N ASN A 165 0.17 25.67 -8.40
CA ASN A 165 -0.26 24.59 -9.26
C ASN A 165 -0.51 23.30 -8.47
N SER A 166 -1.50 22.52 -8.89
CA SER A 166 -1.73 21.17 -8.34
C SER A 166 -0.47 20.30 -8.45
N GLU A 167 -0.10 19.67 -7.32
CA GLU A 167 0.99 18.69 -7.22
C GLU A 167 0.70 17.46 -8.11
N LEU A 168 -0.58 17.09 -8.21
CA LEU A 168 -1.06 15.97 -9.01
C LEU A 168 -1.48 16.42 -10.42
N GLN A 169 -1.06 15.65 -11.42
CA GLN A 169 -1.48 15.77 -12.81
C GLN A 169 -2.29 14.53 -13.22
N PHE A 170 -3.50 14.77 -13.73
CA PHE A 170 -4.46 13.73 -14.10
C PHE A 170 -4.41 13.44 -15.60
N PHE A 171 -3.98 12.23 -15.96
CA PHE A 171 -3.94 11.70 -17.31
C PHE A 171 -5.09 10.72 -17.54
N LYS A 172 -5.26 10.25 -18.79
CA LYS A 172 -6.33 9.31 -19.16
C LYS A 172 -6.24 7.98 -18.39
N ASP A 173 -5.04 7.47 -18.17
CA ASP A 173 -4.80 6.14 -17.60
C ASP A 173 -3.85 6.16 -16.39
N ASP A 174 -3.54 7.35 -15.86
CA ASP A 174 -2.55 7.52 -14.80
C ASP A 174 -2.78 8.82 -14.02
N ILE A 175 -2.18 8.90 -12.83
CA ILE A 175 -2.06 10.11 -12.02
C ILE A 175 -0.58 10.26 -11.72
N LYS A 176 0.01 11.41 -12.09
CA LYS A 176 1.45 11.64 -11.96
C LYS A 176 1.76 12.86 -11.12
N LEU A 177 2.92 12.84 -10.46
CA LEU A 177 3.48 14.05 -9.85
C LEU A 177 3.89 15.03 -10.95
N ARG A 178 3.60 16.32 -10.72
CA ARG A 178 4.02 17.42 -11.59
C ARG A 178 5.55 17.56 -11.60
N GLU A 179 6.16 17.59 -10.42
CA GLU A 179 7.61 17.64 -10.28
C GLU A 179 8.22 16.24 -10.48
N ARG A 180 8.97 16.08 -11.57
CA ARG A 180 9.66 14.85 -11.94
C ARG A 180 10.78 15.12 -12.92
N ARG A 181 11.84 14.31 -12.88
CA ARG A 181 12.93 14.36 -13.88
C ARG A 181 12.81 13.18 -14.84
N ASP A 182 11.90 13.24 -15.81
CA ASP A 182 11.71 12.16 -16.79
C ASP A 182 11.95 12.58 -18.25
N ASP A 183 12.52 13.75 -18.46
CA ASP A 183 12.88 14.27 -19.77
C ASP A 183 13.84 13.33 -20.53
N HIS A 184 13.56 13.14 -21.81
CA HIS A 184 14.40 12.38 -22.72
C HIS A 184 15.72 13.06 -23.08
N SER A 185 15.90 14.35 -22.78
CA SER A 185 17.18 15.06 -22.87
C SER A 185 18.20 14.58 -21.83
N LEU A 186 17.74 14.15 -20.65
CA LEU A 186 18.59 13.69 -19.55
C LEU A 186 19.22 12.32 -19.82
N SER A 187 20.39 12.05 -19.25
CA SER A 187 20.94 10.69 -19.29
C SER A 187 20.05 9.71 -18.52
N PRO A 188 20.00 8.42 -18.89
CA PRO A 188 19.17 7.43 -18.18
C PRO A 188 19.44 7.32 -16.67
N SER A 189 20.67 7.60 -16.22
CA SER A 189 21.06 7.60 -14.80
C SER A 189 20.51 8.79 -14.02
N GLU A 190 20.20 9.90 -14.69
CA GLU A 190 19.67 11.12 -14.07
C GLU A 190 18.14 11.15 -14.05
N ARG A 191 17.50 10.30 -14.88
CA ARG A 191 16.05 10.21 -14.93
C ARG A 191 15.50 9.52 -13.69
N ASP A 192 14.43 10.09 -13.16
CA ASP A 192 13.65 9.44 -12.12
C ASP A 192 12.96 8.20 -12.70
N PRO A 193 13.02 7.04 -12.02
CA PRO A 193 12.28 5.87 -12.44
C PRO A 193 10.77 6.14 -12.29
N PRO A 194 9.92 5.61 -13.20
CA PRO A 194 8.47 5.86 -13.18
C PRO A 194 7.78 5.61 -11.83
N ILE A 195 8.29 4.66 -11.04
CA ILE A 195 7.78 4.37 -9.68
C ILE A 195 7.77 5.60 -8.74
N LYS A 196 8.63 6.60 -8.99
CA LYS A 196 8.71 7.81 -8.17
C LYS A 196 7.64 8.85 -8.50
N TYR A 197 7.06 8.82 -9.71
CA TYR A 197 6.18 9.90 -10.17
C TYR A 197 4.88 9.42 -10.83
N SER A 198 4.75 8.14 -11.21
CA SER A 198 3.55 7.56 -11.81
C SER A 198 2.86 6.65 -10.80
N LEU A 199 1.63 6.99 -10.43
CA LEU A 199 0.82 6.17 -9.52
C LEU A 199 0.58 4.78 -10.12
N LYS A 200 0.36 4.69 -11.44
CA LYS A 200 0.22 3.41 -12.14
C LYS A 200 1.48 2.55 -12.06
N ALA A 201 2.65 3.15 -12.25
CA ALA A 201 3.92 2.43 -12.11
C ALA A 201 4.16 1.97 -10.65
N TYR A 202 3.81 2.80 -9.67
CA TYR A 202 3.89 2.47 -8.25
C TYR A 202 2.94 1.32 -7.86
N CYS A 203 1.66 1.44 -8.20
CA CYS A 203 0.65 0.42 -7.92
C CYS A 203 0.93 -0.92 -8.62
N ALA A 204 1.62 -0.91 -9.77
CA ALA A 204 1.96 -2.14 -10.49
C ALA A 204 2.90 -3.08 -9.70
N VAL A 205 3.64 -2.56 -8.73
CA VAL A 205 4.61 -3.34 -7.93
C VAL A 205 4.43 -3.15 -6.42
N LEU A 206 3.37 -2.46 -6.00
CA LEU A 206 3.12 -2.15 -4.59
C LEU A 206 3.05 -3.40 -3.70
N TYR A 207 2.57 -4.50 -4.26
CA TYR A 207 2.45 -5.78 -3.58
C TYR A 207 3.33 -6.85 -4.24
N LEU A 208 3.96 -7.69 -3.43
CA LEU A 208 4.85 -8.76 -3.88
C LEU A 208 4.07 -9.82 -4.68
N VAL A 209 2.91 -10.20 -4.16
CA VAL A 209 1.86 -11.01 -4.80
C VAL A 209 0.56 -10.22 -4.75
N PRO A 210 0.24 -9.48 -5.83
CA PRO A 210 -1.00 -8.74 -5.94
C PRO A 210 -2.21 -9.69 -5.98
N ARG A 211 -3.24 -9.41 -5.17
CA ARG A 211 -4.51 -10.16 -5.16
C ARG A 211 -5.71 -9.29 -5.50
N THR A 212 -5.64 -8.02 -5.13
CA THR A 212 -6.62 -6.98 -5.43
C THR A 212 -6.29 -6.30 -6.75
N GLN A 213 -7.29 -6.11 -7.61
CA GLN A 213 -7.15 -5.34 -8.85
C GLN A 213 -7.24 -3.84 -8.54
N ILE A 214 -6.30 -3.09 -9.11
CA ILE A 214 -6.27 -1.64 -8.96
C ILE A 214 -6.60 -1.02 -10.32
N TYR A 215 -7.50 -0.05 -10.32
CA TYR A 215 -7.90 0.74 -11.48
C TYR A 215 -7.53 2.20 -11.20
N ILE A 216 -6.86 2.83 -12.16
CA ILE A 216 -6.52 4.25 -12.11
C ILE A 216 -7.16 4.93 -13.30
N GLN A 217 -7.96 5.96 -13.05
CA GLN A 217 -8.70 6.67 -14.10
C GLN A 217 -9.51 5.68 -14.95
N GLU A 218 -10.10 4.67 -14.31
CA GLU A 218 -10.92 3.61 -14.94
C GLU A 218 -10.13 2.62 -15.82
N HIS A 219 -8.80 2.74 -15.83
CA HIS A 219 -7.91 1.80 -16.52
C HIS A 219 -7.26 0.87 -15.52
N LYS A 220 -7.42 -0.44 -15.75
CA LYS A 220 -6.79 -1.46 -14.91
C LYS A 220 -5.26 -1.36 -14.94
N VAL A 221 -4.65 -1.35 -13.76
CA VAL A 221 -3.21 -1.40 -13.58
C VAL A 221 -2.74 -2.83 -13.85
N HIS A 222 -1.76 -2.97 -14.76
CA HIS A 222 -1.09 -4.24 -14.98
C HIS A 222 -0.08 -4.51 -13.86
N GLN A 223 -0.58 -5.07 -12.76
CA GLN A 223 0.21 -5.46 -11.60
C GLN A 223 1.12 -6.64 -11.95
N LYS A 224 2.24 -6.76 -11.23
CA LYS A 224 3.33 -7.70 -11.56
C LYS A 224 3.87 -8.36 -10.31
N ILE A 225 4.13 -9.66 -10.39
CA ILE A 225 5.07 -10.33 -9.49
C ILE A 225 6.46 -10.09 -10.07
N ILE A 226 7.26 -9.22 -9.45
CA ILE A 226 8.55 -8.75 -10.02
C ILE A 226 9.43 -9.91 -10.48
N THR A 227 9.60 -10.94 -9.65
CA THR A 227 10.46 -12.11 -9.96
C THR A 227 10.01 -12.88 -11.20
N ARG A 228 8.72 -12.82 -11.54
CA ARG A 228 8.11 -13.43 -12.74
C ARG A 228 8.16 -12.54 -13.98
N THR A 229 8.96 -11.47 -13.93
CA THR A 229 9.18 -10.54 -15.06
C THR A 229 10.62 -10.45 -15.50
N LEU A 230 11.50 -11.29 -14.93
CA LEU A 230 12.95 -11.20 -15.09
C LEU A 230 13.53 -12.36 -15.89
N TYR A 231 14.70 -12.12 -16.47
CA TYR A 231 15.52 -13.10 -17.19
C TYR A 231 16.72 -13.57 -16.38
N LYS A 232 17.13 -14.85 -16.52
CA LYS A 232 18.25 -15.47 -15.81
C LYS A 232 18.15 -15.30 -14.29
N THR A 233 16.99 -15.56 -13.75
CA THR A 233 16.66 -15.48 -12.35
C THR A 233 17.47 -16.48 -11.51
N LYS A 234 17.92 -16.01 -10.34
CA LYS A 234 18.60 -16.84 -9.34
C LYS A 234 18.18 -16.41 -7.95
N THR A 235 17.83 -17.38 -7.13
CA THR A 235 17.42 -17.17 -5.75
C THR A 235 18.55 -17.53 -4.80
N SER A 236 18.75 -16.74 -3.76
CA SER A 236 19.74 -16.98 -2.70
C SER A 236 19.09 -16.74 -1.34
N ALA A 237 19.45 -17.58 -0.37
CA ALA A 237 19.01 -17.42 1.00
C ALA A 237 19.75 -16.26 1.69
N ILE A 238 19.03 -15.50 2.49
CA ILE A 238 19.55 -14.50 3.42
C ILE A 238 19.45 -15.10 4.81
N LYS A 239 20.59 -15.57 5.33
CA LYS A 239 20.67 -16.23 6.63
C LYS A 239 21.25 -15.27 7.65
N LEU A 240 20.43 -14.90 8.64
CA LEU A 240 20.85 -14.11 9.79
C LEU A 240 20.53 -14.87 11.07
N ALA A 241 21.53 -15.06 11.93
CA ALA A 241 21.35 -15.72 13.22
C ALA A 241 20.22 -15.05 14.02
N GLY A 242 19.31 -15.88 14.57
CA GLY A 242 18.14 -15.43 15.32
C GLY A 242 16.97 -14.89 14.49
N CYS A 243 17.07 -14.87 13.16
CA CYS A 243 16.01 -14.41 12.26
C CYS A 243 15.43 -15.58 11.46
N ALA A 244 14.16 -15.43 11.03
CA ALA A 244 13.57 -16.32 10.05
C ALA A 244 14.36 -16.26 8.74
N GLU A 245 14.50 -17.39 8.05
CA GLU A 245 15.14 -17.43 6.75
C GLU A 245 14.28 -16.66 5.74
N CYS A 246 14.92 -15.80 4.94
CA CYS A 246 14.29 -15.16 3.80
C CYS A 246 15.14 -15.32 2.54
N TYR A 247 14.58 -14.96 1.40
CA TYR A 247 15.21 -15.17 0.10
C TYR A 247 15.23 -13.88 -0.70
N VAL A 248 16.28 -13.72 -1.51
CA VAL A 248 16.35 -12.71 -2.56
C VAL A 248 16.46 -13.41 -3.91
N THR A 249 15.65 -12.97 -4.86
CA THR A 249 15.76 -13.38 -6.26
C THR A 249 16.29 -12.21 -7.08
N TYR A 250 17.42 -12.43 -7.76
CA TYR A 250 17.99 -11.50 -8.73
C TYR A 250 17.69 -11.95 -10.16
N GLY A 251 17.49 -11.01 -11.08
CA GLY A 251 17.26 -11.26 -12.49
C GLY A 251 17.45 -10.00 -13.34
N PHE A 252 17.54 -10.13 -14.66
CA PHE A 252 17.70 -9.00 -15.57
C PHE A 252 16.36 -8.47 -16.10
N HIS A 253 16.21 -7.14 -16.09
CA HIS A 253 15.12 -6.43 -16.73
C HIS A 253 15.30 -6.47 -18.27
N THR A 254 14.32 -7.00 -19.00
CA THR A 254 14.45 -7.23 -20.45
C THR A 254 14.06 -6.05 -21.34
N ASN A 255 13.32 -5.05 -20.82
CA ASN A 255 12.97 -3.86 -21.60
C ASN A 255 14.19 -2.93 -21.78
N PRO A 256 14.73 -2.76 -23.00
CA PRO A 256 15.90 -1.93 -23.25
C PRO A 256 15.67 -0.45 -22.91
N LYS A 257 14.43 0.04 -23.01
CA LYS A 257 14.09 1.44 -22.68
C LYS A 257 14.14 1.73 -21.18
N MET A 258 13.99 0.70 -20.33
CA MET A 258 13.84 0.87 -18.89
C MET A 258 15.01 0.29 -18.08
N ARG A 259 15.79 -0.65 -18.62
CA ARG A 259 16.82 -1.36 -17.83
C ARG A 259 17.90 -0.45 -17.24
N ASN A 260 18.16 0.70 -17.87
CA ASN A 260 19.14 1.67 -17.37
C ASN A 260 18.57 2.62 -16.29
N ILE A 261 17.25 2.60 -16.07
CA ILE A 261 16.53 3.47 -15.14
C ILE A 261 15.98 2.63 -13.97
N ASN A 262 15.33 1.51 -14.29
CA ASN A 262 14.65 0.61 -13.35
C ASN A 262 15.54 -0.59 -12.99
N TYR A 263 16.49 -0.38 -12.09
CA TYR A 263 17.31 -1.46 -11.53
C TYR A 263 17.63 -1.21 -10.05
N GLY A 264 17.95 -2.27 -9.30
CA GLY A 264 18.09 -2.24 -7.84
C GLY A 264 17.19 -3.26 -7.16
N VAL A 265 17.21 -3.28 -5.83
CA VAL A 265 16.48 -4.25 -5.02
C VAL A 265 15.15 -3.67 -4.55
N PHE A 266 14.06 -4.41 -4.77
CA PHE A 266 12.75 -4.16 -4.19
C PHE A 266 12.64 -4.95 -2.88
N MET A 267 12.50 -4.24 -1.77
CA MET A 267 12.39 -4.82 -0.44
C MET A 267 10.94 -4.72 0.04
N TYR A 268 10.32 -5.88 0.26
CA TYR A 268 8.95 -6.01 0.75
C TYR A 268 8.92 -6.40 2.22
N HIS A 269 7.85 -6.04 2.91
CA HIS A 269 7.52 -6.49 4.24
C HIS A 269 6.05 -6.88 4.28
N ARG A 270 5.76 -8.16 4.53
CA ARG A 270 4.39 -8.69 4.63
C ARG A 270 3.59 -8.36 3.38
N ASN A 271 4.09 -8.81 2.24
CA ASN A 271 3.54 -8.56 0.91
C ASN A 271 3.57 -7.08 0.43
N ARG A 272 3.91 -6.10 1.27
CA ARG A 272 3.89 -4.67 0.93
C ARG A 272 5.28 -4.14 0.62
N LEU A 273 5.47 -3.47 -0.52
CA LEU A 273 6.73 -2.83 -0.89
C LEU A 273 7.10 -1.75 0.14
N ILE A 274 8.32 -1.71 0.65
CA ILE A 274 8.77 -0.66 1.58
C ILE A 274 9.84 0.21 0.94
N GLU A 275 10.88 -0.41 0.35
CA GLU A 275 11.95 0.31 -0.33
C GLU A 275 12.11 -0.23 -1.77
N PRO A 276 11.80 0.57 -2.80
CA PRO A 276 12.08 0.21 -4.18
C PRO A 276 13.50 0.58 -4.60
N LEU A 277 14.05 -0.19 -5.55
CA LEU A 277 15.26 0.15 -6.30
C LEU A 277 16.51 0.44 -5.43
N VAL A 278 16.62 -0.21 -4.26
CA VAL A 278 17.76 -0.07 -3.35
C VAL A 278 19.04 -0.54 -4.04
N LYS A 279 20.05 0.32 -4.11
CA LYS A 279 21.38 -0.05 -4.63
C LYS A 279 22.16 -0.81 -3.55
N VAL A 280 22.75 -1.94 -3.94
CA VAL A 280 23.53 -2.82 -3.06
C VAL A 280 24.81 -3.29 -3.74
N GLY A 281 25.84 -3.58 -2.96
CA GLY A 281 27.11 -4.11 -3.45
C GLY A 281 27.71 -3.21 -4.53
N SER A 282 28.20 -3.81 -5.61
CA SER A 282 28.85 -3.04 -6.68
C SER A 282 27.91 -2.11 -7.47
N MET A 283 26.58 -2.17 -7.25
CA MET A 283 25.62 -1.22 -7.85
C MET A 283 25.75 0.21 -7.29
N THR A 284 26.39 0.39 -6.14
CA THR A 284 26.48 1.72 -5.49
C THR A 284 27.59 2.59 -6.08
N ALA A 285 28.51 1.99 -6.84
CA ALA A 285 29.60 2.71 -7.48
C ALA A 285 29.15 3.30 -8.83
N PRO A 286 29.75 4.41 -9.30
CA PRO A 286 29.43 5.03 -10.58
C PRO A 286 30.05 4.21 -11.74
N ASN A 287 29.50 3.03 -12.00
CA ASN A 287 29.95 2.11 -13.03
C ASN A 287 28.76 1.44 -13.73
N SER A 288 29.03 0.55 -14.70
CA SER A 288 27.99 -0.20 -15.41
C SER A 288 27.58 -1.51 -14.73
N VAL A 289 28.13 -1.81 -13.55
CA VAL A 289 27.88 -3.05 -12.81
C VAL A 289 26.48 -3.01 -12.20
N GLY A 290 25.71 -4.06 -12.47
CA GLY A 290 24.34 -4.20 -11.97
C GLY A 290 23.29 -3.37 -12.71
N VAL A 291 23.68 -2.58 -13.72
CA VAL A 291 22.71 -1.91 -14.60
C VAL A 291 21.79 -2.96 -15.21
N GLY A 292 20.48 -2.75 -15.09
CA GLY A 292 19.44 -3.68 -15.54
C GLY A 292 19.19 -4.89 -14.64
N VAL A 293 19.88 -5.04 -13.51
CA VAL A 293 19.60 -6.11 -12.53
C VAL A 293 18.57 -5.64 -11.52
N ILE A 294 17.51 -6.43 -11.37
CA ILE A 294 16.51 -6.27 -10.31
C ILE A 294 16.70 -7.37 -9.28
N GLY A 295 16.72 -6.98 -8.00
CA GLY A 295 16.54 -7.89 -6.88
C GLY A 295 15.14 -7.76 -6.30
N CYS A 296 14.59 -8.82 -5.76
CA CYS A 296 13.32 -8.79 -5.04
C CYS A 296 13.40 -9.70 -3.81
N CYS A 297 13.02 -9.20 -2.65
CA CYS A 297 12.99 -9.98 -1.41
C CYS A 297 11.89 -9.51 -0.45
N GLU A 298 11.41 -10.43 0.38
CA GLU A 298 10.59 -10.12 1.54
C GLU A 298 11.42 -10.27 2.83
N VAL A 299 11.36 -9.25 3.69
CA VAL A 299 12.17 -9.15 4.92
C VAL A 299 11.24 -8.95 6.12
N PRO A 300 10.62 -10.04 6.62
CA PRO A 300 9.50 -9.95 7.58
C PRO A 300 9.93 -9.49 8.98
N TYR A 301 11.22 -9.56 9.30
CA TYR A 301 11.79 -9.18 10.61
C TYR A 301 12.33 -7.75 10.66
N LEU A 302 12.38 -7.02 9.54
CA LEU A 302 12.69 -5.60 9.55
C LEU A 302 11.44 -4.79 9.88
N VAL A 303 11.62 -3.66 10.58
CA VAL A 303 10.52 -2.79 11.00
C VAL A 303 10.43 -1.60 10.03
N PRO A 304 9.32 -1.42 9.31
CA PRO A 304 9.10 -0.22 8.50
C PRO A 304 8.98 1.04 9.35
N THR A 305 9.40 2.18 8.81
CA THR A 305 9.17 3.52 9.38
C THR A 305 7.67 3.84 9.42
N HIS A 306 7.27 4.87 10.18
CA HIS A 306 5.87 5.29 10.32
C HIS A 306 5.17 5.54 8.96
N ASN A 307 5.87 6.15 8.00
CA ASN A 307 5.36 6.41 6.65
C ASN A 307 5.47 5.21 5.68
N LYS A 308 6.09 4.10 6.11
CA LYS A 308 6.29 2.87 5.31
C LYS A 308 7.03 3.08 3.98
N GLN A 309 7.92 4.07 3.93
CA GLN A 309 8.78 4.36 2.78
C GLN A 309 10.26 3.99 3.03
N GLY A 310 10.53 3.35 4.16
CA GLY A 310 11.86 2.91 4.56
C GLY A 310 11.79 1.92 5.71
N PHE A 311 12.91 1.29 6.01
CA PHE A 311 13.10 0.51 7.24
C PHE A 311 13.87 1.32 8.28
N MET A 312 13.66 0.98 9.56
CA MET A 312 14.45 1.51 10.67
C MET A 312 15.95 1.20 10.44
N GLN A 313 16.78 2.24 10.46
CA GLN A 313 18.21 2.18 10.13
C GLN A 313 19.06 1.60 11.28
N ASN A 314 18.80 0.35 11.65
CA ASN A 314 19.48 -0.35 12.72
C ASN A 314 20.52 -1.37 12.19
N ASN A 315 21.27 -1.98 13.12
CA ASN A 315 22.27 -3.00 12.78
C ASN A 315 21.69 -4.18 11.99
N LEU A 316 20.43 -4.53 12.22
CA LEU A 316 19.76 -5.61 11.50
C LEU A 316 19.54 -5.24 10.02
N TYR A 317 19.05 -4.04 9.73
CA TYR A 317 18.92 -3.53 8.36
C TYR A 317 20.26 -3.51 7.63
N LEU A 318 21.32 -3.03 8.29
CA LEU A 318 22.67 -3.01 7.70
C LEU A 318 23.18 -4.42 7.37
N ARG A 319 22.92 -5.40 8.24
CA ARG A 319 23.27 -6.81 8.00
C ARG A 319 22.49 -7.40 6.82
N VAL A 320 21.20 -7.07 6.67
CA VAL A 320 20.40 -7.45 5.49
C VAL A 320 21.00 -6.85 4.23
N LYS A 321 21.29 -5.54 4.21
CA LYS A 321 21.93 -4.89 3.04
C LYS A 321 23.26 -5.52 2.66
N ARG A 322 24.09 -5.91 3.64
CA ARG A 322 25.36 -6.63 3.37
C ARG A 322 25.12 -8.00 2.74
N ASN A 323 24.13 -8.75 3.19
CA ASN A 323 23.78 -10.05 2.60
C ASN A 323 23.23 -9.89 1.16
N LEU A 324 22.37 -8.90 0.94
CA LEU A 324 21.89 -8.54 -0.40
C LEU A 324 23.06 -8.18 -1.32
N ALA A 325 24.01 -7.37 -0.85
CA ALA A 325 25.22 -7.00 -1.60
C ALA A 325 26.07 -8.23 -1.97
N ALA A 326 26.30 -9.14 -1.02
CA ALA A 326 27.05 -10.37 -1.26
C ALA A 326 26.36 -11.28 -2.29
N ALA A 327 25.05 -11.49 -2.13
CA ALA A 327 24.24 -12.28 -3.06
C ALA A 327 24.23 -11.67 -4.47
N PHE A 328 24.07 -10.34 -4.58
CA PHE A 328 24.14 -9.63 -5.85
C PHE A 328 25.51 -9.82 -6.53
N ASN A 329 26.61 -9.63 -5.81
CA ASN A 329 27.95 -9.76 -6.38
C ASN A 329 28.24 -11.19 -6.86
N ALA A 330 27.75 -12.20 -6.13
CA ALA A 330 27.84 -13.60 -6.57
C ALA A 330 27.00 -13.84 -7.85
N TYR A 331 25.76 -13.36 -7.86
CA TYR A 331 24.87 -13.42 -9.02
C TYR A 331 25.49 -12.76 -10.27
N TRP A 332 26.04 -11.56 -10.13
CA TRP A 332 26.66 -10.82 -11.23
C TRP A 332 27.82 -11.59 -11.86
N ARG A 333 28.75 -12.12 -11.04
CA ARG A 333 29.89 -12.91 -11.53
C ARG A 333 29.47 -14.17 -12.28
N MET A 334 28.39 -14.81 -11.86
CA MET A 334 27.89 -16.03 -12.49
C MET A 334 27.18 -15.75 -13.84
N CYS A 335 26.48 -14.62 -13.95
CA CYS A 335 25.59 -14.38 -15.09
C CYS A 335 26.20 -13.55 -16.23
N ILE A 336 27.24 -12.76 -15.95
CA ILE A 336 27.88 -11.92 -16.97
C ILE A 336 28.92 -12.73 -17.75
N PRO A 337 28.81 -12.79 -19.09
CA PRO A 337 29.75 -13.53 -19.92
C PRO A 337 31.11 -12.82 -20.00
N SER A 338 32.14 -13.53 -20.45
CA SER A 338 33.51 -13.00 -20.62
C SER A 338 33.58 -11.76 -21.53
N GLY A 339 32.65 -11.63 -22.49
CA GLY A 339 32.51 -10.44 -23.35
C GLY A 339 31.86 -9.22 -22.68
N GLY A 340 31.58 -9.30 -21.38
CA GLY A 340 31.03 -8.22 -20.57
C GLY A 340 29.54 -7.94 -20.78
N ILE A 341 29.05 -6.90 -20.10
CA ILE A 341 27.63 -6.53 -20.06
C ILE A 341 27.11 -6.06 -21.44
N GLY A 342 27.95 -5.43 -22.26
CA GLY A 342 27.59 -5.00 -23.60
C GLY A 342 27.25 -6.17 -24.53
N ALA A 343 28.08 -7.23 -24.51
CA ALA A 343 27.82 -8.46 -25.27
C ALA A 343 26.56 -9.16 -24.75
N PHE A 344 26.37 -9.22 -23.43
CA PHE A 344 25.15 -9.77 -22.83
C PHE A 344 23.89 -9.09 -23.37
N TRP A 345 23.86 -7.75 -23.39
CA TRP A 345 22.68 -7.01 -23.83
C TRP A 345 22.34 -7.14 -25.31
N LYS A 346 23.29 -7.55 -26.17
CA LYS A 346 23.01 -7.89 -27.57
C LYS A 346 22.19 -9.19 -27.70
N THR A 347 22.23 -10.06 -26.69
CA THR A 347 21.50 -11.34 -26.68
C THR A 347 20.11 -11.24 -26.05
N VAL A 348 19.85 -10.21 -25.24
CA VAL A 348 18.59 -10.08 -24.49
C VAL A 348 17.56 -9.33 -25.30
N ARG A 349 16.42 -9.98 -25.54
CA ARG A 349 15.24 -9.41 -26.19
C ARG A 349 14.14 -9.14 -25.17
N LYS A 350 13.29 -8.15 -25.46
CA LYS A 350 12.14 -7.80 -24.61
C LYS A 350 11.19 -9.01 -24.52
N GLY A 351 10.84 -9.41 -23.30
CA GLY A 351 9.93 -10.55 -23.07
C GLY A 351 10.64 -11.90 -22.89
N MET A 352 11.97 -11.95 -22.91
CA MET A 352 12.73 -13.13 -22.47
C MET A 352 12.61 -13.29 -20.96
N ILE A 353 11.58 -13.95 -20.47
CA ILE A 353 11.32 -14.14 -19.04
C ILE A 353 11.49 -15.62 -18.71
N ASP A 354 12.10 -15.95 -17.58
CA ASP A 354 12.37 -17.34 -17.20
C ASP A 354 11.10 -18.13 -16.89
N ASP A 355 10.21 -17.52 -16.11
CA ASP A 355 8.98 -18.16 -15.64
C ASP A 355 7.85 -17.11 -15.59
N PRO A 356 7.20 -16.84 -16.74
CA PRO A 356 6.23 -15.77 -16.85
C PRO A 356 4.88 -16.17 -16.25
N PHE A 357 4.25 -15.23 -15.56
CA PHE A 357 2.92 -15.38 -14.98
C PHE A 357 2.02 -14.20 -15.35
N LEU A 358 0.72 -14.48 -15.54
CA LEU A 358 -0.33 -13.47 -15.70
C LEU A 358 -1.44 -13.69 -14.65
N GLN A 359 -2.03 -12.59 -14.19
CA GLN A 359 -3.17 -12.65 -13.29
C GLN A 359 -4.46 -12.71 -14.09
N CYS A 360 -5.31 -13.70 -13.80
CA CYS A 360 -6.65 -13.78 -14.38
C CYS A 360 -7.54 -12.64 -13.88
N HIS A 361 -8.21 -11.96 -14.80
CA HIS A 361 -9.15 -10.90 -14.47
C HIS A 361 -10.36 -11.36 -13.65
N ASN A 362 -10.89 -12.57 -13.91
CA ASN A 362 -12.12 -13.04 -13.26
C ASN A 362 -11.89 -13.66 -11.87
N CYS A 363 -10.83 -14.46 -11.71
CA CYS A 363 -10.60 -15.20 -10.47
C CYS A 363 -9.40 -14.70 -9.64
N PHE A 364 -8.68 -13.68 -10.14
CA PHE A 364 -7.54 -13.05 -9.47
C PHE A 364 -6.33 -13.97 -9.21
N LYS A 365 -6.39 -15.23 -9.67
CA LYS A 365 -5.29 -16.19 -9.58
C LYS A 365 -4.21 -15.88 -10.62
N TRP A 366 -2.96 -16.10 -10.23
CA TRP A 366 -1.79 -16.05 -11.09
C TRP A 366 -1.58 -17.39 -11.78
N ARG A 367 -1.36 -17.36 -13.08
CA ARG A 367 -1.18 -18.55 -13.90
C ARG A 367 0.16 -18.48 -14.61
N PRO A 368 0.91 -19.60 -14.66
CA PRO A 368 2.02 -19.68 -15.60
C PRO A 368 1.46 -19.58 -17.02
N VAL A 369 2.25 -19.01 -17.92
CA VAL A 369 1.88 -18.86 -19.33
C VAL A 369 2.98 -19.39 -20.24
N ALA A 370 2.58 -19.98 -21.36
CA ALA A 370 3.53 -20.53 -22.31
C ALA A 370 4.35 -19.41 -22.96
N LYS A 371 5.62 -19.72 -23.26
CA LYS A 371 6.46 -18.86 -24.10
C LYS A 371 6.21 -19.21 -25.56
N GLY A 372 6.39 -18.23 -26.44
CA GLY A 372 6.40 -18.46 -27.88
C GLY A 372 7.56 -19.39 -28.29
N PRO A 373 7.56 -19.87 -29.55
CA PRO A 373 8.62 -20.75 -30.08
C PRO A 373 10.03 -20.16 -29.99
N ASP A 374 10.14 -18.83 -29.95
CA ASP A 374 11.38 -18.06 -29.80
C ASP A 374 11.83 -17.88 -28.34
N GLY A 375 11.11 -18.47 -27.38
CA GLY A 375 11.35 -18.37 -25.95
C GLY A 375 10.90 -17.04 -25.33
N ILE A 376 10.08 -16.26 -26.03
CA ILE A 376 9.61 -14.93 -25.60
C ILE A 376 8.11 -14.99 -25.29
N ILE A 377 7.67 -14.34 -24.21
CA ILE A 377 6.22 -14.16 -23.98
C ILE A 377 5.65 -13.10 -24.92
N ASN A 378 4.51 -13.40 -25.53
CA ASN A 378 3.71 -12.41 -26.23
C ASN A 378 3.03 -11.46 -25.24
N LEU A 379 3.62 -10.29 -25.03
CA LEU A 379 3.08 -9.28 -24.11
C LEU A 379 1.74 -8.67 -24.56
N LYS A 380 1.24 -8.96 -25.78
CA LYS A 380 -0.13 -8.58 -26.18
C LYS A 380 -1.19 -9.43 -25.49
N GLU A 381 -0.88 -10.69 -25.18
CA GLU A 381 -1.72 -11.56 -24.33
C GLU A 381 -1.69 -11.10 -22.86
N ALA A 382 -0.65 -10.37 -22.45
CA ALA A 382 -0.56 -9.70 -21.14
C ALA A 382 -1.44 -8.43 -21.03
N SER A 383 -2.53 -8.37 -21.80
CA SER A 383 -3.56 -7.34 -21.64
C SER A 383 -4.09 -7.36 -20.20
N SER A 384 -4.56 -6.21 -19.72
CA SER A 384 -5.17 -6.11 -18.39
C SER A 384 -6.41 -7.00 -18.23
N MET A 385 -7.00 -7.46 -19.32
CA MET A 385 -8.24 -8.28 -19.34
C MET A 385 -8.00 -9.78 -19.55
N TRP A 386 -6.75 -10.26 -19.49
CA TRP A 386 -6.43 -11.68 -19.66
C TRP A 386 -7.17 -12.57 -18.65
N CYS A 387 -7.71 -13.69 -19.11
CA CYS A 387 -8.48 -14.64 -18.30
C CYS A 387 -7.91 -16.07 -18.39
N CYS A 388 -8.24 -16.92 -17.41
CA CYS A 388 -7.79 -18.31 -17.43
C CYS A 388 -8.16 -19.03 -18.73
N LYS A 389 -9.34 -18.79 -19.30
CA LYS A 389 -9.78 -19.39 -20.58
C LYS A 389 -8.86 -19.09 -21.77
N ASP A 390 -8.06 -18.04 -21.67
CA ASP A 390 -7.10 -17.64 -22.72
C ASP A 390 -5.75 -18.37 -22.53
N ASN A 391 -5.59 -19.16 -21.46
CA ASN A 391 -4.36 -19.90 -21.19
C ASN A 391 -4.28 -21.16 -22.04
N THR A 392 -3.15 -21.33 -22.72
CA THR A 392 -2.86 -22.50 -23.54
C THR A 392 -2.25 -23.66 -22.76
N ILE A 393 -1.87 -23.47 -21.49
CA ILE A 393 -1.35 -24.52 -20.62
C ILE A 393 -2.51 -25.38 -20.10
N PRO A 394 -2.56 -26.70 -20.41
CA PRO A 394 -3.62 -27.59 -19.94
C PRO A 394 -3.75 -27.58 -18.41
N GLY A 395 -4.99 -27.48 -17.92
CA GLY A 395 -5.30 -27.45 -16.49
C GLY A 395 -5.05 -26.09 -15.81
N GLN A 396 -4.59 -25.07 -16.55
CA GLN A 396 -4.53 -23.67 -16.09
C GLN A 396 -5.50 -22.75 -16.86
N ASP A 397 -6.32 -23.35 -17.71
CA ASP A 397 -7.26 -22.77 -18.66
C ASP A 397 -8.65 -22.44 -18.05
N ASN A 398 -8.84 -22.71 -16.76
CA ASN A 398 -10.11 -22.51 -16.08
C ASN A 398 -9.93 -21.88 -14.68
N CYS A 399 -10.96 -21.13 -14.25
CA CYS A 399 -10.91 -20.42 -12.98
C CYS A 399 -11.02 -21.35 -11.76
N ALA A 400 -11.59 -22.55 -11.92
CA ALA A 400 -11.74 -23.53 -10.85
C ALA A 400 -10.39 -24.17 -10.47
N ALA A 401 -9.47 -24.31 -11.42
CA ALA A 401 -8.16 -24.90 -11.20
C ALA A 401 -7.43 -24.26 -10.01
N VAL A 402 -6.72 -25.08 -9.25
CA VAL A 402 -5.88 -24.63 -8.13
C VAL A 402 -4.75 -23.76 -8.69
N GLU A 403 -4.40 -22.70 -7.96
CA GLU A 403 -3.26 -21.87 -8.33
C GLU A 403 -1.97 -22.66 -8.12
N VAL A 404 -1.14 -22.73 -9.15
CA VAL A 404 0.08 -23.56 -9.17
C VAL A 404 1.32 -22.69 -8.99
N GLY A 405 2.27 -23.22 -8.22
CA GLY A 405 3.62 -22.67 -8.07
C GLY A 405 3.80 -21.87 -6.78
N ASP A 406 5.00 -21.97 -6.20
CA ASP A 406 5.44 -21.05 -5.15
C ASP A 406 5.69 -19.69 -5.80
N LEU A 407 4.68 -18.81 -5.81
CA LEU A 407 4.75 -17.48 -6.42
C LEU A 407 5.91 -16.64 -5.84
N VAL A 408 6.28 -16.92 -4.58
CA VAL A 408 7.41 -16.34 -3.86
C VAL A 408 8.11 -17.45 -3.09
N HIS A 409 9.45 -17.44 -3.07
CA HIS A 409 10.21 -18.26 -2.15
C HIS A 409 10.11 -17.67 -0.73
N THR A 410 9.25 -18.24 0.10
CA THR A 410 9.13 -17.93 1.53
C THR A 410 9.38 -19.17 2.38
N ASP A 411 9.84 -18.99 3.62
CA ASP A 411 9.99 -20.09 4.57
C ASP A 411 8.62 -20.78 4.77
N ARG A 412 8.57 -22.11 4.52
CA ARG A 412 7.37 -22.96 4.67
C ARG A 412 6.73 -22.88 6.06
N LYS A 413 7.46 -22.43 7.09
CA LYS A 413 6.92 -22.20 8.46
C LYS A 413 6.05 -20.95 8.56
N ILE A 414 6.30 -19.91 7.77
CA ILE A 414 5.49 -18.68 7.73
C ILE A 414 4.14 -18.97 7.04
N GLN A 415 4.16 -19.65 5.89
CA GLN A 415 2.96 -20.09 5.18
C GLN A 415 2.03 -20.96 6.06
N ARG A 416 2.60 -21.82 6.91
CA ARG A 416 1.85 -22.65 7.88
C ARG A 416 1.21 -21.86 9.03
N ARG A 417 1.79 -20.72 9.45
CA ARG A 417 1.19 -19.85 10.47
C ARG A 417 0.05 -19.01 9.89
N GLU A 418 0.19 -18.53 8.67
CA GLU A 418 -0.86 -17.78 7.95
C GLU A 418 -2.08 -18.65 7.63
N SER A 419 -1.87 -19.90 7.22
CA SER A 419 -2.95 -20.87 6.99
C SER A 419 -3.63 -21.37 8.27
N LYS A 420 -2.91 -21.42 9.41
CA LYS A 420 -3.47 -21.81 10.72
C LYS A 420 -4.19 -20.68 11.47
N GLY A 421 -3.97 -19.41 11.11
CA GLY A 421 -4.69 -18.25 11.66
C GLY A 421 -6.20 -18.23 11.37
N ARG A 422 -6.71 -19.15 10.54
CA ARG A 422 -8.15 -19.33 10.27
C ARG A 422 -8.93 -20.05 11.37
N LYS A 423 -8.28 -20.64 12.38
CA LYS A 423 -9.00 -21.22 13.53
C LYS A 423 -8.89 -20.28 14.73
N ARG A 424 -10.01 -19.60 15.02
CA ARG A 424 -10.24 -18.81 16.24
C ARG A 424 -9.71 -19.58 17.46
N LYS A 425 -8.65 -19.07 18.10
CA LYS A 425 -8.40 -19.36 19.51
C LYS A 425 -8.99 -18.21 20.31
N LYS A 426 -9.88 -18.53 21.25
CA LYS A 426 -10.32 -17.59 22.28
C LYS A 426 -9.09 -17.07 23.04
N PRO A 427 -9.02 -15.80 23.44
CA PRO A 427 -7.99 -15.35 24.37
C PRO A 427 -8.27 -16.01 25.73
N GLU A 428 -7.30 -16.76 26.25
CA GLU A 428 -7.19 -17.05 27.68
C GLU A 428 -6.57 -15.81 28.34
N GLU A 429 -7.25 -15.29 29.35
CA GLU A 429 -6.74 -14.21 30.20
C GLU A 429 -5.58 -14.74 31.04
N PRO A 430 -4.45 -14.01 31.15
CA PRO A 430 -3.40 -14.38 32.09
C PRO A 430 -3.85 -13.99 33.52
N GLU A 431 -3.94 -14.99 34.40
CA GLU A 431 -4.09 -14.81 35.84
C GLU A 431 -2.90 -14.00 36.38
N ILE A 432 -3.20 -12.88 37.02
CA ILE A 432 -2.23 -12.05 37.75
C ILE A 432 -2.09 -12.66 39.15
N SER A 433 -0.92 -13.24 39.43
CA SER A 433 -0.52 -13.61 40.79
C SER A 433 -0.29 -12.34 41.61
N THR A 434 -0.98 -12.23 42.73
CA THR A 434 -0.79 -11.17 43.72
C THR A 434 0.26 -11.67 44.72
N ASP A 435 1.45 -11.08 44.68
CA ASP A 435 2.38 -11.17 45.81
C ASP A 435 2.12 -9.96 46.73
N GLU A 436 1.84 -10.29 47.99
CA GLU A 436 1.64 -9.38 49.11
C GLU A 436 2.97 -8.74 49.52
N GLU A 437 3.04 -7.41 49.62
CA GLU A 437 3.99 -6.73 50.52
C GLU A 437 3.31 -5.57 51.25
N GLU A 438 3.76 -5.41 52.49
CA GLU A 438 3.06 -4.82 53.63
C GLU A 438 2.92 -3.29 53.60
N GLY A 439 1.94 -2.81 54.36
CA GLY A 439 1.42 -1.44 54.34
C GLY A 439 2.35 -0.34 54.88
N VAL A 440 2.09 0.88 54.39
CA VAL A 440 2.06 2.09 55.22
C VAL A 440 0.87 2.94 54.78
N ARG A 441 -0.01 3.28 55.74
CA ARG A 441 -1.12 4.22 55.60
C ARG A 441 -0.63 5.66 55.71
N THR A 442 -1.06 6.54 54.82
CA THR A 442 -1.44 7.93 55.13
C THR A 442 -2.42 8.48 54.07
N GLU A 443 -3.22 9.45 54.50
CA GLU A 443 -4.55 9.83 54.04
C GLU A 443 -4.60 10.76 52.80
N GLY A 444 -5.74 10.72 52.11
CA GLY A 444 -6.42 11.91 51.55
C GLY A 444 -5.98 12.43 50.18
N GLY A 445 -6.73 12.08 49.13
CA GLY A 445 -6.70 12.81 47.86
C GLY A 445 -7.38 12.06 46.71
N LYS A 446 -8.51 12.58 46.21
CA LYS A 446 -9.15 12.10 44.98
C LYS A 446 -8.24 12.43 43.78
N GLU A 447 -7.83 11.43 43.02
CA GLU A 447 -7.23 11.64 41.68
C GLU A 447 -8.07 10.91 40.62
N LEU A 448 -8.66 11.68 39.69
CA LEU A 448 -9.19 11.16 38.44
C LEU A 448 -8.02 10.74 37.56
N ILE A 449 -7.95 9.46 37.18
CA ILE A 449 -6.99 8.97 36.19
C ILE A 449 -7.48 9.40 34.80
N GLY A 450 -7.08 10.61 34.39
CA GLY A 450 -7.12 11.07 33.01
C GLY A 450 -5.70 11.13 32.45
N ARG A 451 -5.33 10.24 31.53
CA ARG A 451 -4.08 10.35 30.78
C ARG A 451 -4.15 11.59 29.88
N LYS A 452 -3.40 12.64 30.23
CA LYS A 452 -3.15 13.79 29.35
C LYS A 452 -2.21 13.38 28.23
N VAL A 453 -2.71 13.33 26.99
CA VAL A 453 -1.87 13.38 25.80
C VAL A 453 -1.70 14.85 25.43
N LYS A 454 -0.50 15.43 25.64
CA LYS A 454 -0.17 16.76 25.12
C LYS A 454 0.19 16.63 23.64
N SER A 455 -0.73 16.98 22.74
CA SER A 455 -0.40 17.29 21.36
C SER A 455 0.12 18.72 21.28
N PHE A 456 1.36 18.92 20.82
CA PHE A 456 1.84 20.26 20.47
C PHE A 456 1.50 20.54 19.00
N LEU A 457 0.62 21.51 18.77
CA LEU A 457 0.45 22.16 17.48
C LEU A 457 1.52 23.26 17.40
N SER A 458 2.54 23.07 16.56
CA SER A 458 3.49 24.14 16.21
C SER A 458 3.11 24.70 14.85
N MET A 459 2.49 25.89 14.82
CA MET A 459 2.36 26.67 13.59
C MET A 459 3.70 27.31 13.28
N ASN A 460 4.33 26.89 12.19
CA ASN A 460 5.30 27.71 11.46
C ASN A 460 5.18 27.38 9.97
N GLY A 461 4.60 28.31 9.21
CA GLY A 461 4.57 28.33 7.74
C GLY A 461 3.88 27.15 7.04
N ASN A 462 2.65 27.36 6.55
CA ASN A 462 1.92 26.59 5.52
C ASN A 462 2.00 25.05 5.51
N THR A 463 2.34 24.39 6.62
CA THR A 463 2.29 22.92 6.73
C THR A 463 1.98 22.50 8.16
N LEU A 464 0.82 21.87 8.36
CA LEU A 464 0.45 21.27 9.64
C LEU A 464 1.21 19.94 9.80
N TRP A 465 2.25 19.92 10.64
CA TRP A 465 2.89 18.67 11.04
C TRP A 465 2.23 18.15 12.31
N VAL A 466 1.47 17.05 12.20
CA VAL A 466 1.00 16.30 13.39
C VAL A 466 2.17 15.45 13.89
N PHE A 467 2.95 15.98 14.83
CA PHE A 467 3.92 15.18 15.58
C PHE A 467 3.21 14.51 16.76
N ALA A 468 2.98 13.20 16.65
CA ALA A 468 2.76 12.38 17.84
C ALA A 468 4.14 12.05 18.44
N VAL A 469 4.59 12.84 19.42
CA VAL A 469 5.71 12.45 20.27
C VAL A 469 5.15 11.48 21.31
N ILE A 470 5.41 10.18 21.12
CA ILE A 470 5.36 9.24 22.24
C ILE A 470 6.58 9.58 23.08
N SER A 471 6.37 10.32 24.16
CA SER A 471 7.39 10.47 25.19
C SER A 471 7.25 9.27 26.11
N ASP A 472 8.21 8.36 26.04
CA ASP A 472 8.48 7.46 27.15
C ASP A 472 9.00 8.33 28.28
N ILE A 473 8.22 8.46 29.36
CA ILE A 473 8.68 9.05 30.62
C ILE A 473 8.67 7.95 31.66
N ASN A 474 9.90 7.59 32.04
CA ASN A 474 10.42 6.73 33.11
C ASN A 474 10.01 5.25 33.13
#